data_AF-A0A2H0WDA8-F1
#
_entry.id   AF-A0A2H0WDA8-F1
#
_cell.length_a   1.000
_cell.length_b   1.000
_cell.length_c   1.000
_cell.angle_alpha   90.00
_cell.angle_beta   90.00
_cell.angle_gamma   90.00
#
_symmetry.space_group_name_H-M   'P 1'
#
loop_
_entity.id
_entity.type
_entity.pdbx_description
1 polymer ?
#
loop_
_entity_poly.entity_id
_entity_poly.type
_entity_poly.pdbx_seq_one_letter_code
_entity_poly.pdbx_strand_id
1 'polypeptide(L)'
;MRNHFYLLSIMLFLMGCTLSPKKQFEQVRVGMEKDQVLGIMDSPQRTQRWHGMDRWTYIFYEDDSRFEKEVHFQNGYANYVGDVFKPEVSADEQDLRNDDANKEVEAMAQAHREEVKKAFPAYEDKVRGTNEYLYVPQFTPVQ
;
A
#
# COMPACT_ATOMS: atom_id res chain seq x y z
N MET A 1 -17.68 43.79 -44.52
CA MET A 1 -17.59 42.31 -44.52
C MET A 1 -16.16 41.77 -44.73
N ARG A 2 -15.08 42.56 -44.63
CA ARG A 2 -13.69 42.07 -44.84
C ARG A 2 -12.97 41.65 -43.56
N ASN A 3 -13.44 42.11 -42.38
CA ASN A 3 -12.81 41.81 -41.08
C ASN A 3 -13.21 40.45 -40.48
N HIS A 4 -14.31 39.84 -40.91
CA HIS A 4 -14.73 38.52 -40.39
C HIS A 4 -13.92 37.36 -40.97
N PHE A 5 -13.32 37.54 -42.16
CA PHE A 5 -12.49 36.52 -42.80
C PHE A 5 -11.16 36.29 -42.05
N TYR A 6 -10.59 37.34 -41.46
CA TYR A 6 -9.35 37.26 -40.68
C TYR A 6 -9.54 36.56 -39.33
N LEU A 7 -10.69 36.77 -38.68
CA LEU A 7 -11.04 36.09 -37.42
C LEU A 7 -11.24 34.58 -37.62
N LEU A 8 -11.84 34.17 -38.74
CA LEU A 8 -12.03 32.76 -39.07
C LEU A 8 -10.69 32.06 -39.36
N SER A 9 -9.77 32.75 -40.05
CA SER A 9 -8.44 32.22 -40.37
C SER A 9 -7.56 31.99 -39.14
N ILE A 10 -7.68 32.82 -38.09
CA ILE A 10 -6.90 32.68 -36.85
C ILE A 10 -7.43 31.52 -36.00
N MET A 11 -8.74 31.25 -36.04
CA MET A 11 -9.36 30.19 -35.25
C MET A 11 -8.98 28.77 -35.73
N LEU A 12 -8.69 28.60 -37.02
CA LEU A 12 -8.27 27.32 -37.62
C LEU A 12 -6.85 26.87 -37.21
N PHE A 13 -5.98 27.80 -36.79
CA PHE A 13 -4.62 27.47 -36.34
C PHE A 13 -4.55 27.02 -34.87
N LEU A 14 -5.63 27.16 -34.09
CA LEU A 14 -5.68 26.74 -32.69
C LEU A 14 -6.09 25.27 -32.50
N MET A 15 -6.38 24.53 -33.57
CA MET A 15 -6.59 23.07 -33.52
C MET A 15 -5.25 22.30 -33.56
N GLY A 16 -4.29 22.76 -32.76
CA GLY A 16 -3.02 22.06 -32.55
C GLY A 16 -3.25 20.67 -31.96
N CYS A 17 -2.53 19.68 -32.50
CA CYS A 17 -2.61 18.27 -32.15
C CYS A 17 -2.66 18.04 -30.63
N THR A 18 -3.79 17.59 -30.12
CA THR A 18 -3.86 17.03 -28.77
C THR A 18 -3.10 15.70 -28.79
N LEU A 19 -2.04 15.60 -27.99
CA LEU A 19 -1.34 14.34 -27.79
C LEU A 19 -2.33 13.36 -27.14
N SER A 20 -2.37 12.10 -27.59
CA SER A 20 -3.25 11.13 -26.95
C SER A 20 -2.81 10.95 -25.48
N PRO A 21 -3.76 10.78 -24.53
CA PRO A 21 -3.42 10.63 -23.11
C PRO A 21 -2.42 9.50 -22.87
N LYS A 22 -2.47 8.44 -23.67
CA LYS A 22 -1.51 7.33 -23.63
C LYS A 22 -0.08 7.78 -23.98
N LYS A 23 0.09 8.57 -25.03
CA LYS A 23 1.40 9.14 -25.40
C LYS A 23 1.87 10.21 -24.41
N GLN A 24 0.93 10.92 -23.77
CA GLN A 24 1.25 11.85 -22.69
C GLN A 24 1.85 11.11 -21.48
N PHE A 25 1.38 9.89 -21.20
CA PHE A 25 1.92 9.05 -20.13
C PHE A 25 3.38 8.65 -20.36
N GLU A 26 3.83 8.52 -21.60
CA GLU A 26 5.24 8.22 -21.94
C GLU A 26 6.21 9.32 -21.48
N GLN A 27 5.71 10.52 -21.16
CA GLN A 27 6.51 11.61 -20.60
C GLN A 27 6.75 11.45 -19.11
N VAL A 28 5.94 10.67 -18.40
CA VAL A 28 6.09 10.39 -16.97
C VAL A 28 7.29 9.45 -16.76
N ARG A 29 8.17 9.80 -15.82
CA ARG A 29 9.40 9.05 -15.54
C ARG A 29 9.61 8.83 -14.05
N VAL A 30 10.35 7.78 -13.74
CA VAL A 30 10.86 7.53 -12.38
C VAL A 30 11.70 8.73 -11.93
N GLY A 31 11.54 9.14 -10.68
CA GLY A 31 12.16 10.31 -10.07
C GLY A 31 11.33 11.59 -10.16
N MET A 32 10.21 11.62 -10.89
CA MET A 32 9.34 12.79 -10.95
C MET A 32 8.57 13.00 -9.64
N GLU A 33 8.39 14.25 -9.24
CA GLU A 33 7.54 14.62 -8.12
C GLU A 33 6.06 14.49 -8.49
N LYS A 34 5.19 14.30 -7.48
CA LYS A 34 3.73 14.24 -7.67
C LYS A 34 3.19 15.40 -8.51
N ASP A 35 3.62 16.62 -8.24
CA ASP A 35 3.14 17.81 -8.94
C ASP A 35 3.57 17.83 -10.41
N GLN A 36 4.75 17.30 -10.72
CA GLN A 36 5.21 17.14 -12.11
C GLN A 36 4.37 16.11 -12.85
N VAL A 37 4.04 14.99 -12.19
CA VAL A 37 3.16 13.96 -12.76
C VAL A 37 1.75 14.52 -12.99
N LEU A 38 1.19 15.28 -12.03
CA LEU A 38 -0.09 15.96 -12.20
C LEU A 38 -0.06 17.00 -13.32
N GLY A 39 1.05 17.72 -13.48
CA GLY A 39 1.22 18.67 -14.59
C GLY A 39 1.23 18.00 -15.97
N ILE A 40 1.65 16.73 -16.04
CA ILE A 40 1.67 15.96 -17.29
C ILE A 40 0.34 15.25 -17.52
N MET A 41 -0.15 14.49 -16.54
CA MET A 41 -1.26 13.54 -16.72
C MET A 41 -2.60 14.02 -16.14
N ASP A 42 -2.61 15.16 -15.46
CA ASP A 42 -3.71 15.58 -14.59
C ASP A 42 -3.98 14.52 -13.51
N SER A 43 -5.19 14.54 -12.96
CA SER A 43 -5.63 13.72 -11.85
C SER A 43 -5.82 12.25 -12.28
N PRO A 44 -5.27 11.29 -11.51
CA PRO A 44 -5.47 9.88 -11.78
C PRO A 44 -6.93 9.45 -11.54
N GLN A 45 -7.40 8.43 -12.25
CA GLN A 45 -8.75 7.89 -12.04
C GLN A 45 -8.86 7.09 -10.74
N ARG A 46 -7.76 6.48 -10.27
CA ARG A 46 -7.73 5.79 -8.97
C ARG A 46 -6.45 6.11 -8.22
N THR A 47 -6.59 6.30 -6.91
CA THR A 47 -5.49 6.49 -5.98
C THR A 47 -5.65 5.48 -4.84
N GLN A 48 -4.55 4.84 -4.45
CA GLN A 48 -4.52 3.86 -3.36
C GLN A 48 -3.21 4.00 -2.59
N ARG A 49 -3.23 3.72 -1.30
CA ARG A 49 -2.00 3.65 -0.50
C ARG A 49 -1.68 2.21 -0.17
N TRP A 50 -0.48 1.75 -0.51
CA TRP A 50 -0.07 0.35 -0.41
C TRP A 50 1.38 0.27 0.07
N HIS A 51 1.63 -0.47 1.16
CA HIS A 51 2.96 -0.59 1.81
C HIS A 51 3.70 0.74 2.02
N GLY A 52 2.99 1.81 2.38
CA GLY A 52 3.58 3.13 2.61
C GLY A 52 3.88 3.93 1.33
N MET A 53 3.56 3.38 0.16
CA MET A 53 3.65 4.06 -1.14
C MET A 53 2.27 4.51 -1.61
N ASP A 54 2.21 5.60 -2.37
CA ASP A 54 0.99 6.02 -3.05
C ASP A 54 0.98 5.48 -4.47
N ARG A 55 -0.03 4.70 -4.81
CA ARG A 55 -0.26 4.14 -6.14
C ARG A 55 -1.34 4.94 -6.86
N TRP A 56 -0.99 5.51 -8.00
CA TRP A 56 -1.90 6.19 -8.91
C TRP A 56 -2.10 5.33 -10.15
N THR A 57 -3.35 5.14 -10.57
CA THR A 57 -3.69 4.36 -11.75
C THR A 57 -4.37 5.24 -12.79
N TYR A 58 -3.84 5.20 -14.02
CA TYR A 58 -4.37 5.87 -15.19
C TYR A 58 -5.02 4.85 -16.12
N ILE A 59 -6.24 5.14 -16.56
CA ILE A 59 -7.03 4.26 -17.42
C ILE A 59 -7.15 4.90 -18.80
N PHE A 60 -6.77 4.16 -19.84
CA PHE A 60 -6.81 4.57 -21.24
C PHE A 60 -7.75 3.67 -22.03
N TYR A 61 -8.40 4.24 -23.05
CA TYR A 61 -9.25 3.53 -23.99
C TYR A 61 -8.71 3.79 -25.40
N GLU A 62 -8.38 2.72 -26.14
CA GLU A 62 -7.91 2.78 -27.52
C GLU A 62 -8.51 1.58 -28.27
N ASP A 63 -9.24 1.81 -29.36
CA ASP A 63 -9.88 0.79 -30.19
C ASP A 63 -10.67 -0.27 -29.40
N ASP A 64 -11.57 0.19 -28.53
CA ASP A 64 -12.42 -0.63 -27.64
C ASP A 64 -11.64 -1.45 -26.59
N SER A 65 -10.32 -1.29 -26.54
CA SER A 65 -9.44 -1.93 -25.56
C SER A 65 -9.12 -0.98 -24.41
N ARG A 66 -9.27 -1.48 -23.18
CA ARG A 66 -8.96 -0.77 -21.95
C ARG A 66 -7.54 -1.11 -21.50
N PHE A 67 -6.69 -0.09 -21.37
CA PHE A 67 -5.33 -0.20 -20.86
C PHE A 67 -5.22 0.53 -19.53
N GLU A 68 -4.40 -0.02 -18.63
CA GLU A 68 -4.13 0.59 -17.34
C GLU A 68 -2.62 0.77 -17.18
N LYS A 69 -2.22 1.94 -16.69
CA LYS A 69 -0.85 2.23 -16.27
C LYS A 69 -0.83 2.71 -14.84
N GLU A 70 0.27 2.48 -14.15
CA GLU A 70 0.44 2.86 -12.76
C GLU A 70 1.68 3.72 -12.55
N VAL A 71 1.58 4.63 -11.60
CA VAL A 71 2.71 5.37 -11.02
C VAL A 71 2.70 5.13 -9.52
N HIS A 72 3.80 4.63 -8.97
CA HIS A 72 3.94 4.44 -7.52
C HIS A 72 4.90 5.48 -6.98
N PHE A 73 4.48 6.17 -5.92
CA PHE A 73 5.24 7.22 -5.26
C PHE A 73 5.75 6.75 -3.91
N GLN A 74 7.03 7.00 -3.66
CA GLN A 74 7.66 6.82 -2.36
C GLN A 74 8.37 8.11 -1.99
N ASN A 75 8.13 8.61 -0.76
CA ASN A 75 8.69 9.88 -0.28
C ASN A 75 8.42 11.08 -1.21
N GLY A 76 7.28 11.09 -1.92
CA GLY A 76 6.88 12.18 -2.83
C GLY A 76 7.37 12.04 -4.27
N TYR A 77 8.23 11.05 -4.57
CA TYR A 77 8.82 10.83 -5.88
C TYR A 77 8.32 9.52 -6.51
N ALA A 78 8.14 9.51 -7.83
CA ALA A 78 7.78 8.33 -8.59
C ALA A 78 8.92 7.30 -8.51
N ASN A 79 8.69 6.16 -7.88
CA ASN A 79 9.63 5.03 -7.84
C ASN A 79 9.30 4.01 -8.95
N TYR A 80 8.04 3.92 -9.36
CA TYR A 80 7.59 3.04 -10.44
C TYR A 80 6.71 3.81 -11.44
N VAL A 81 6.89 3.55 -12.73
CA VAL A 81 6.05 4.04 -13.82
C VAL A 81 5.93 2.92 -14.85
N GLY A 82 4.73 2.42 -15.12
CA GLY A 82 4.60 1.29 -16.04
C GLY A 82 3.20 0.70 -16.14
N ASP A 83 3.14 -0.55 -16.58
CA ASP A 83 1.90 -1.35 -16.60
C ASP A 83 1.40 -1.65 -15.18
N VAL A 84 0.18 -2.16 -15.06
CA VAL A 84 -0.36 -2.60 -13.76
C VAL A 84 0.57 -3.62 -13.14
N PHE A 85 1.00 -3.35 -11.90
CA PHE A 85 1.75 -4.34 -11.13
C PHE A 85 0.85 -5.56 -10.88
N LYS A 86 1.21 -6.69 -11.49
CA LYS A 86 0.59 -7.99 -11.22
C LYS A 86 1.49 -8.75 -10.25
N PRO A 87 0.99 -9.15 -9.06
CA PRO A 87 1.77 -10.02 -8.19
C PRO A 87 2.08 -11.33 -8.93
N GLU A 88 3.29 -11.88 -8.71
CA GLU A 88 3.72 -13.13 -9.34
C GLU A 88 2.87 -14.33 -8.93
N VAL A 89 2.23 -14.25 -7.76
CA VAL A 89 1.43 -15.30 -7.15
C VAL A 89 -0.02 -14.84 -7.13
N SER A 90 -0.94 -15.71 -7.53
CA SER A 90 -2.38 -15.40 -7.46
C SER A 90 -2.83 -15.29 -6.00
N ALA A 91 -3.97 -14.64 -5.76
CA ALA A 91 -4.56 -14.58 -4.42
C ALA A 91 -4.79 -15.99 -3.84
N ASP A 92 -5.28 -16.92 -4.67
CA ASP A 92 -5.55 -18.31 -4.27
C ASP A 92 -4.27 -19.04 -3.86
N GLU A 93 -3.19 -18.88 -4.61
CA GLU A 93 -1.89 -19.49 -4.28
C GLU A 93 -1.28 -18.86 -3.02
N GLN A 94 -1.53 -17.58 -2.77
CA GLN A 94 -1.08 -16.90 -1.56
C GLN A 94 -1.90 -17.34 -0.33
N ASP A 95 -3.20 -17.54 -0.46
CA ASP A 95 -4.07 -18.05 0.60
C ASP A 95 -3.66 -19.46 1.02
N LEU A 96 -3.36 -20.35 0.06
CA LEU A 96 -2.84 -21.69 0.36
C LEU A 96 -1.52 -21.64 1.15
N ARG A 97 -0.60 -20.75 0.78
CA ARG A 97 0.66 -20.57 1.50
C ARG A 97 0.46 -20.01 2.91
N ASN A 98 -0.48 -19.08 3.08
CA ASN A 98 -0.80 -18.51 4.37
C ASN A 98 -1.46 -19.55 5.29
N ASP A 99 -2.36 -20.38 4.76
CA ASP A 99 -3.01 -21.45 5.50
C ASP A 99 -2.00 -22.47 6.03
N ASP A 100 -1.03 -22.86 5.21
CA ASP A 100 0.01 -23.80 5.64
C ASP A 100 0.94 -23.19 6.70
N ALA A 101 1.35 -21.92 6.53
CA ALA A 101 2.12 -21.21 7.54
C ALA A 101 1.35 -21.04 8.86
N ASN A 102 0.05 -20.77 8.82
CA ASN A 102 -0.79 -20.63 10.00
C ASN A 102 -0.90 -21.94 10.79
N LYS A 103 -1.03 -23.09 10.11
CA LYS A 103 -1.06 -24.40 10.77
C LYS A 103 0.22 -24.68 11.55
N GLU A 104 1.39 -24.32 10.99
CA GLU A 104 2.67 -24.49 11.69
C GLU A 104 2.77 -23.62 12.94
N VAL A 105 2.35 -22.35 12.85
CA VAL A 105 2.32 -21.43 13.98
C VAL A 105 1.35 -21.90 15.06
N GLU A 106 0.16 -22.39 14.67
CA GLU A 106 -0.81 -22.95 15.61
C GLU A 106 -0.27 -24.19 16.32
N ALA A 107 0.42 -25.09 15.60
CA ALA A 107 1.05 -26.26 16.18
C ALA A 107 2.15 -25.89 17.19
N MET A 108 3.01 -24.92 16.84
CA MET A 108 4.03 -24.41 17.77
C MET A 108 3.43 -23.74 19.00
N ALA A 109 2.39 -22.91 18.81
CA ALA A 109 1.68 -22.26 19.91
C ALA A 109 0.98 -23.27 20.82
N GLN A 110 0.44 -24.36 20.26
CA GLN A 110 -0.17 -25.43 21.04
C GLN A 110 0.87 -26.22 21.84
N ALA A 111 2.00 -26.60 21.22
CA ALA A 111 3.10 -27.26 21.92
C ALA A 111 3.64 -26.39 23.07
N HIS A 112 3.82 -25.09 22.85
CA HIS A 112 4.26 -24.17 23.89
C HIS A 112 3.23 -24.04 25.03
N ARG A 113 1.94 -23.95 24.70
CA ARG A 113 0.86 -23.94 25.71
C ARG A 113 0.87 -25.20 26.57
N GLU A 114 1.09 -26.37 25.96
CA GLU A 114 1.20 -27.64 26.69
C GLU A 114 2.45 -27.71 27.58
N GLU A 115 3.58 -27.21 27.09
CA GLU A 115 4.82 -27.12 27.87
C GLU A 115 4.65 -26.21 29.08
N VAL A 116 4.10 -25.00 28.87
CA VAL A 116 3.79 -24.06 29.97
C VAL A 116 2.83 -24.70 30.96
N LYS A 117 1.78 -25.38 30.49
CA LYS A 117 0.82 -26.09 31.37
C LYS A 117 1.49 -27.18 32.21
N LYS A 118 2.50 -27.88 31.67
CA LYS A 118 3.28 -28.89 32.41
C LYS A 118 4.26 -28.25 33.40
N ALA A 119 4.85 -27.11 33.05
CA ALA A 119 5.79 -26.38 33.90
C ALA A 119 5.11 -25.58 35.02
N PHE A 120 3.84 -25.21 34.82
CA PHE A 120 3.08 -24.36 35.73
C PHE A 120 2.94 -24.91 37.16
N PRO A 121 2.64 -26.21 37.39
CA PRO A 121 2.58 -26.77 38.75
C PRO A 121 3.91 -26.67 39.49
N ALA A 122 5.04 -26.96 38.82
CA ALA A 122 6.37 -26.85 39.42
C ALA A 122 6.73 -25.40 39.77
N TYR A 123 6.29 -24.45 38.95
CA TYR A 123 6.39 -23.02 39.26
C TYR A 123 5.52 -22.62 40.45
N GLU A 124 4.27 -23.07 40.50
CA GLU A 124 3.33 -22.80 41.59
C GLU A 124 3.83 -23.35 42.93
N ASP A 125 4.35 -24.58 42.95
CA ASP A 125 4.94 -25.19 44.12
C ASP A 125 6.19 -24.44 44.60
N LYS A 126 7.03 -23.97 43.67
CA LYS A 126 8.20 -23.14 44.00
C LYS A 126 7.77 -21.81 44.62
N VAL A 127 6.80 -21.12 44.04
CA VAL A 127 6.30 -19.83 44.55
C VAL A 127 5.61 -19.99 45.91
N ARG A 128 4.77 -21.02 46.09
CA ARG A 128 4.13 -21.33 47.37
C ARG A 128 5.14 -21.74 48.43
N GLY A 129 6.15 -22.53 48.07
CA GLY A 129 7.24 -22.92 48.97
C GLY A 129 8.17 -21.77 49.36
N THR A 130 8.35 -20.77 48.50
CA THR A 130 9.10 -19.54 48.84
C THR A 130 8.30 -18.54 49.68
N ASN A 131 7.02 -18.80 49.94
CA ASN A 131 6.12 -17.86 50.62
C ASN A 131 6.12 -17.98 52.15
N GLU A 132 7.17 -18.57 52.74
CA GLU A 132 7.34 -18.65 54.19
C GLU A 132 7.67 -17.28 54.83
N TYR A 133 8.00 -16.25 54.03
CA TYR A 133 8.28 -14.88 54.50
C TYR A 133 7.67 -13.79 53.62
N LEU A 134 6.34 -13.76 53.48
CA LEU A 134 5.67 -12.53 53.03
C LEU A 134 5.73 -11.49 54.15
N TYR A 135 6.74 -10.63 54.12
CA TYR A 135 6.79 -9.43 54.96
C TYR A 135 5.60 -8.54 54.59
N VAL A 136 4.54 -8.56 55.41
CA VAL A 136 3.44 -7.61 55.30
C VAL A 136 3.88 -6.34 56.02
N PRO A 137 4.18 -5.22 55.32
CA PRO A 137 4.59 -4.01 56.00
C PRO A 137 3.45 -3.54 56.91
N GLN A 138 3.74 -3.40 58.20
CA GLN A 138 2.82 -2.83 59.18
C GLN A 138 2.72 -1.33 58.91
N PHE A 139 1.53 -0.87 58.51
CA PHE A 139 1.26 0.56 58.33
C PHE A 139 0.86 1.16 59.67
N THR A 140 1.65 2.12 60.17
CA THR A 140 1.23 2.99 61.27
C THR A 140 0.34 4.12 60.73
N PRO A 141 -0.87 4.32 61.27
CA PRO A 141 -1.73 5.42 60.85
C PRO A 141 -1.12 6.77 61.27
N VAL A 142 -1.12 7.73 60.33
CA VAL A 142 -0.72 9.11 60.58
C VAL A 142 -1.88 9.84 61.27
N GLN A 143 -1.61 10.48 62.42
CA GLN A 143 -2.56 11.34 63.15
C GLN A 143 -2.60 12.74 62.54
#